data_AF-A0A2H6HGV0-F1
#
_entry.id   AF-A0A2H6HGV0-F1
#
_cell.length_a   1.000
_cell.length_b   1.000
_cell.length_c   1.000
_cell.angle_alpha   90.00
_cell.angle_beta   90.00
_cell.angle_gamma   90.00
#
_symmetry.space_group_name_H-M   'P 1'
#
loop_
_entity.id
_entity.type
_entity.pdbx_description
1 polymer ?
#
loop_
_entity_poly.entity_id
_entity_poly.type
_entity_poly.pdbx_seq_one_letter_code
_entity_poly.pdbx_strand_id
1 'polypeptide(L)'
;MRRNSLARDESGTVLPAVIGLMMIGLLLVGLVFELARWGSLWRETAFVAEAAAEAGAATIDLADLRSGTLTLSPDLAIASAVTAGNEARPRPNRVITAAVPTPDLVCVNVSQEYSSTLLNLFGAASMQVSATACASPARG
;
A
#
# COMPACT_ATOMS: atom_id res chain seq x y z
N MET A 1 -4.99 -42.06 61.29
CA MET A 1 -5.09 -42.31 59.83
C MET A 1 -5.51 -41.01 59.14
N ARG A 2 -4.61 -40.37 58.40
CA ARG A 2 -4.85 -39.11 57.68
C ARG A 2 -4.61 -39.40 56.19
N ARG A 3 -5.69 -39.44 55.39
CA ARG A 3 -5.60 -39.64 53.94
C ARG A 3 -5.29 -38.28 53.30
N ASN A 4 -4.12 -38.17 52.67
CA ASN A 4 -3.74 -37.01 51.87
C ASN A 4 -4.57 -37.00 50.57
N SER A 5 -5.60 -36.18 50.51
CA SER A 5 -6.29 -35.82 49.26
C SER A 5 -5.52 -34.68 48.59
N LEU A 6 -4.40 -35.02 47.96
CA LEU A 6 -3.71 -34.17 46.98
C LEU A 6 -3.68 -34.91 45.64
N ALA A 7 -4.83 -35.46 45.22
CA ALA A 7 -5.03 -35.73 43.81
C ALA A 7 -5.31 -34.36 43.18
N ARG A 8 -4.22 -33.72 42.77
CA ARG A 8 -4.18 -32.41 42.15
C ARG A 8 -4.97 -32.49 40.85
N ASP A 9 -5.82 -31.49 40.63
CA ASP A 9 -6.78 -31.33 39.54
C ASP A 9 -6.07 -31.01 38.20
N GLU A 10 -5.14 -31.88 37.79
CA GLU A 10 -4.26 -31.69 36.62
C GLU A 10 -4.98 -31.97 35.29
N SER A 11 -6.15 -32.63 35.33
CA SER A 11 -6.97 -32.97 34.17
C SER A 11 -7.70 -31.76 33.56
N GLY A 12 -7.94 -30.71 34.35
CA GLY A 12 -8.72 -29.54 33.94
C GLY A 12 -7.94 -28.45 33.22
N THR A 13 -6.60 -28.45 33.33
CA THR A 13 -5.73 -27.38 32.79
C THR A 13 -5.22 -27.64 31.37
N VAL A 14 -5.17 -28.90 30.95
CA VAL A 14 -4.70 -29.26 29.59
C VAL A 14 -5.70 -28.79 28.53
N LEU A 15 -7.01 -28.94 28.78
CA LEU A 15 -8.05 -28.53 27.83
C LEU A 15 -8.03 -27.02 27.51
N PRO A 16 -8.02 -26.09 28.49
CA PRO A 16 -7.95 -24.65 28.19
C PRO A 16 -6.61 -24.25 27.57
N ALA A 17 -5.50 -24.93 27.91
CA ALA A 17 -4.21 -24.67 27.29
C ALA A 17 -4.20 -25.06 25.79
N VAL A 18 -4.77 -26.21 25.45
CA VAL A 18 -4.90 -26.67 24.05
C VAL A 18 -5.83 -25.74 23.26
N ILE A 19 -6.96 -25.34 23.83
CA ILE A 19 -7.88 -24.38 23.20
C ILE A 19 -7.17 -23.04 22.98
N GLY A 20 -6.45 -22.53 23.98
CA GLY A 20 -5.67 -21.30 23.86
C GLY A 20 -4.63 -21.38 22.75
N LEU A 21 -3.90 -22.49 22.65
CA LEU A 21 -2.92 -22.71 21.59
C LEU A 21 -3.57 -22.74 20.20
N MET A 22 -4.71 -23.42 20.04
CA MET A 22 -5.46 -23.42 18.78
C MET A 22 -5.92 -22.01 18.39
N MET A 23 -6.42 -21.23 19.34
CA MET A 23 -6.84 -19.85 19.12
C MET A 23 -5.68 -18.96 18.68
N ILE A 24 -4.52 -19.08 19.34
CA ILE A 24 -3.30 -18.36 18.93
C ILE A 24 -2.89 -18.77 17.51
N GLY A 25 -2.94 -20.07 17.19
CA GLY A 25 -2.65 -20.56 15.84
C GLY A 25 -3.53 -19.93 14.77
N LEU A 26 -4.85 -19.87 15.00
CA LEU A 26 -5.80 -19.25 14.08
C LEU A 26 -5.54 -17.74 13.91
N LEU A 27 -5.21 -17.04 14.99
CA LEU A 27 -4.86 -15.61 14.94
C LEU A 27 -3.58 -15.36 14.12
N LEU A 28 -2.57 -16.21 14.27
CA LEU A 28 -1.32 -16.12 13.50
C LEU A 28 -1.57 -16.33 12.00
N VAL A 29 -2.38 -17.32 11.63
CA VAL A 29 -2.76 -17.54 10.22
C VAL A 29 -3.45 -16.30 9.68
N GLY A 30 -4.44 -15.79 10.40
CA GLY A 30 -5.13 -14.55 10.01
C GLY A 30 -4.17 -13.37 9.82
N LEU A 31 -3.21 -13.20 10.74
CA LEU A 31 -2.21 -12.14 10.66
C LEU A 31 -1.32 -12.26 9.41
N VAL A 32 -0.94 -13.47 9.03
CA VAL A 32 -0.18 -13.71 7.79
C VAL A 32 -1.00 -13.29 6.55
N PHE A 33 -2.29 -13.59 6.52
CA PHE A 33 -3.18 -13.15 5.43
C PHE A 33 -3.32 -11.62 5.37
N GLU A 34 -3.43 -10.95 6.51
CA GLU A 34 -3.46 -9.48 6.58
C GLU A 34 -2.16 -8.85 6.05
N LEU A 35 -1.00 -9.39 6.46
CA LEU A 35 0.30 -8.92 5.97
C LEU A 35 0.45 -9.13 4.46
N ALA A 36 0.00 -10.27 3.94
CA ALA A 36 0.01 -10.55 2.51
C ALA A 36 -0.87 -9.57 1.72
N ARG A 37 -2.06 -9.25 2.25
CA ARG A 37 -2.99 -8.28 1.64
C ARG A 37 -2.43 -6.87 1.67
N TRP A 38 -1.83 -6.46 2.79
CA TRP A 38 -1.15 -5.18 2.91
C TRP A 38 0.02 -5.06 1.91
N GLY A 39 0.86 -6.09 1.82
CA GLY A 39 1.96 -6.13 0.85
C GLY A 39 1.50 -6.10 -0.60
N SER A 40 0.38 -6.77 -0.91
CA SER A 40 -0.24 -6.71 -2.24
C SER A 40 -0.69 -5.29 -2.59
N LEU A 41 -1.30 -4.59 -1.63
CA LEU A 41 -1.73 -3.20 -1.84
C LEU A 41 -0.55 -2.26 -2.03
N TRP A 42 0.51 -2.44 -1.26
CA TRP A 42 1.72 -1.62 -1.41
C TRP A 42 2.34 -1.77 -2.80
N ARG A 43 2.44 -3.01 -3.32
CA ARG A 43 2.92 -3.27 -4.69
C ARG A 43 1.99 -2.66 -5.75
N GLU A 44 0.69 -2.76 -5.55
CA GLU A 44 -0.30 -2.14 -6.44
C GLU A 44 -0.15 -0.60 -6.44
N THR A 45 -0.02 0.03 -5.28
CA THR A 45 0.17 1.49 -5.18
C THR A 45 1.49 1.95 -5.80
N ALA A 46 2.57 1.17 -5.66
CA ALA A 46 3.87 1.47 -6.27
C ALA A 46 3.78 1.40 -7.81
N PHE A 47 3.16 0.34 -8.34
CA PHE A 47 2.93 0.20 -9.79
C PHE A 47 2.12 1.37 -10.36
N VAL A 48 1.07 1.79 -9.64
CA VAL A 48 0.24 2.93 -10.07
C VAL A 48 1.03 4.23 -10.04
N ALA A 49 1.86 4.44 -9.01
CA ALA A 49 2.72 5.62 -8.93
C ALA A 49 3.73 5.66 -10.09
N GLU A 50 4.36 4.53 -10.41
CA GLU A 50 5.28 4.38 -11.54
C GLU A 50 4.59 4.67 -12.87
N ALA A 51 3.47 4.01 -13.15
CA ALA A 51 2.71 4.21 -14.40
C ALA A 51 2.23 5.66 -14.56
N ALA A 52 1.79 6.29 -13.46
CA ALA A 52 1.40 7.69 -13.45
C ALA A 52 2.58 8.63 -13.70
N ALA A 53 3.73 8.38 -13.06
CA ALA A 53 4.93 9.18 -13.26
C ALA A 53 5.43 9.05 -14.70
N GLU A 54 5.45 7.84 -15.27
CA GLU A 54 5.81 7.61 -16.67
C GLU A 54 4.88 8.34 -17.65
N ALA A 55 3.57 8.29 -17.41
CA ALA A 55 2.60 9.01 -18.23
C ALA A 55 2.81 10.54 -18.16
N GLY A 56 3.04 11.08 -16.97
CA GLY A 56 3.39 12.50 -16.81
C GLY A 56 4.72 12.85 -17.47
N ALA A 57 5.72 11.97 -17.43
CA ALA A 57 7.01 12.19 -18.06
C ALA A 57 6.93 12.15 -19.60
N ALA A 58 5.90 11.52 -20.16
CA ALA A 58 5.65 11.47 -21.60
C ALA A 58 5.08 12.78 -22.17
N THR A 59 4.62 13.72 -21.33
CA THR A 59 4.10 15.01 -21.80
C THR A 59 5.21 16.05 -21.93
N ILE A 60 5.87 16.03 -23.09
CA ILE A 60 6.94 16.96 -23.43
C ILE A 60 6.34 18.25 -24.01
N ASP A 61 6.94 19.40 -23.70
CA ASP A 61 6.63 20.65 -24.38
C ASP A 61 7.10 20.60 -25.86
N LEU A 62 6.13 20.65 -26.78
CA LEU A 62 6.37 20.61 -28.22
C LEU A 62 7.15 21.83 -28.75
N ALA A 63 7.15 22.96 -28.03
CA ALA A 63 7.95 24.12 -28.39
C ALA A 63 9.45 23.85 -28.15
N ASP A 64 9.77 23.25 -27.00
CA ASP A 64 11.15 22.93 -26.60
C ASP A 64 11.70 21.68 -27.31
N LEU A 65 10.82 20.75 -27.71
CA LEU A 65 11.22 19.62 -28.53
C LEU A 65 11.88 20.07 -29.85
N ARG A 66 11.43 21.20 -30.42
CA ARG A 66 12.01 21.76 -31.67
C ARG A 66 13.35 22.46 -31.46
N SER A 67 13.64 22.94 -30.25
CA SER A 67 14.94 23.54 -29.89
C SER A 67 15.96 22.52 -29.37
N GLY A 68 15.56 21.25 -29.24
CA GLY A 68 16.43 20.15 -28.82
C GLY A 68 16.51 19.96 -27.31
N THR A 69 15.72 20.70 -26.52
CA THR A 69 15.57 20.55 -25.07
C THR A 69 14.32 19.75 -24.72
N LEU A 70 14.43 18.84 -23.76
CA LEU A 70 13.30 18.08 -23.23
C LEU A 70 12.86 18.72 -21.93
N THR A 71 11.77 19.47 -21.98
CA THR A 71 11.14 20.09 -20.81
C THR A 71 9.71 19.56 -20.72
N LEU A 72 9.26 19.35 -19.49
CA LEU A 72 7.89 19.00 -19.17
C LEU A 72 7.03 20.27 -19.22
N SER A 73 5.84 20.15 -19.79
CA SER A 73 4.77 21.12 -19.52
C SER A 73 4.16 20.77 -18.16
N PRO A 74 4.30 21.60 -17.12
CA PRO A 74 3.91 21.19 -15.76
C PRO A 74 2.43 20.84 -15.63
N ASP A 75 1.55 21.64 -16.24
CA ASP A 75 0.11 21.44 -16.19
C ASP A 75 -0.32 20.15 -16.92
N LEU A 76 0.27 19.90 -18.09
CA LEU A 76 -0.02 18.68 -18.87
C LEU A 76 0.55 17.44 -18.19
N ALA A 77 1.74 17.53 -17.60
CA ALA A 77 2.38 16.43 -16.88
C ALA A 77 1.58 16.02 -15.65
N ILE A 78 1.12 16.99 -14.87
CA ILE A 78 0.27 16.75 -13.70
C ILE A 78 -1.07 16.13 -14.14
N ALA A 79 -1.72 16.70 -15.15
CA ALA A 79 -3.01 16.21 -15.62
C ALA A 79 -2.92 14.79 -16.21
N SER A 80 -1.87 14.51 -16.99
CA SER A 80 -1.63 13.19 -17.56
C SER A 80 -1.31 12.15 -16.48
N ALA A 81 -0.42 12.49 -15.54
CA ALA A 81 -0.08 11.61 -14.42
C ALA A 81 -1.30 11.24 -13.58
N VAL A 82 -2.12 12.24 -13.21
CA VAL A 82 -3.34 11.99 -12.41
C VAL A 82 -4.35 11.15 -13.19
N THR A 83 -4.55 11.43 -14.47
CA THR A 83 -5.46 10.64 -15.33
C THR A 83 -5.00 9.19 -15.44
N ALA A 84 -3.73 8.97 -15.82
CA ALA A 84 -3.16 7.63 -15.97
C ALA A 84 -3.16 6.85 -14.65
N GLY A 85 -2.86 7.51 -13.53
CA GLY A 85 -2.91 6.88 -12.21
C GLY A 85 -4.32 6.46 -11.78
N ASN A 86 -5.36 7.22 -12.16
CA ASN A 86 -6.75 6.86 -11.88
C ASN A 86 -7.24 5.70 -12.77
N GLU A 87 -6.77 5.63 -14.01
CA GLU A 87 -7.05 4.54 -14.95
C GLU A 87 -6.26 3.26 -14.61
N ALA A 88 -5.06 3.41 -14.04
CA ALA A 88 -4.23 2.31 -13.60
C ALA A 88 -4.83 1.62 -12.36
N ARG A 89 -5.42 0.44 -12.57
CA ARG A 89 -6.02 -0.41 -11.52
C ARG A 89 -7.00 0.38 -10.63
N PRO A 90 -8.18 0.77 -11.14
CA PRO A 90 -9.08 1.67 -10.44
C PRO A 90 -9.49 1.15 -9.05
N ARG A 91 -9.44 2.04 -8.04
CA ARG A 91 -9.94 1.76 -6.69
C ARG A 91 -10.68 2.95 -6.09
N PRO A 92 -11.69 2.70 -5.25
CA PRO A 92 -12.33 3.76 -4.48
C PRO A 92 -11.37 4.34 -3.44
N ASN A 93 -11.55 5.62 -3.13
CA ASN A 93 -10.82 6.36 -2.09
C ASN A 93 -9.29 6.38 -2.27
N ARG A 94 -8.80 6.16 -3.50
CA ARG A 94 -7.41 6.41 -3.85
C ARG A 94 -7.21 7.90 -4.05
N VAL A 95 -6.17 8.45 -3.44
CA VAL A 95 -5.77 9.84 -3.65
C VAL A 95 -4.46 9.84 -4.40
N ILE A 96 -4.43 10.54 -5.53
CA ILE A 96 -3.26 10.68 -6.39
C ILE A 96 -2.91 12.15 -6.44
N THR A 97 -1.67 12.49 -6.10
CA THR A 97 -1.13 13.84 -6.20
C THR A 97 0.12 13.81 -7.05
N ALA A 98 0.24 14.75 -7.99
CA ALA A 98 1.41 14.89 -8.84
C ALA A 98 1.99 16.29 -8.67
N ALA A 99 3.32 16.39 -8.74
CA ALA A 99 4.06 17.63 -8.68
C ALA A 99 5.25 17.57 -9.64
N VAL A 100 5.60 18.73 -10.19
CA VAL A 100 6.74 18.90 -11.10
C VAL A 100 7.77 19.78 -10.38
N PRO A 101 8.63 19.20 -9.52
CA PRO A 101 9.59 19.96 -8.72
C PRO A 101 10.68 20.62 -9.59
N THR A 102 10.99 20.04 -10.75
CA THR A 102 11.94 20.59 -11.73
C THR A 102 11.38 20.41 -13.15
N PRO A 103 11.83 21.19 -14.15
CA PRO A 103 11.31 21.12 -15.52
C PRO A 103 11.49 19.76 -16.21
N ASP A 104 12.28 18.86 -15.64
CA ASP A 104 12.65 17.55 -16.16
C ASP A 104 12.27 16.40 -15.21
N LEU A 105 11.47 16.66 -14.18
CA LEU A 105 11.04 15.65 -13.22
C LEU A 105 9.58 15.82 -12.85
N VAL A 106 8.80 14.75 -12.98
CA VAL A 106 7.47 14.65 -12.38
C VAL A 106 7.51 13.61 -11.27
N CYS A 107 6.96 13.95 -10.11
CA CYS A 107 6.81 13.05 -8.98
C CYS A 107 5.33 12.86 -8.66
N VAL A 108 4.92 11.61 -8.51
CA VAL A 108 3.55 11.21 -8.20
C VAL A 108 3.53 10.46 -6.89
N ASN A 109 2.64 10.88 -5.99
CA ASN A 109 2.33 10.17 -4.75
C ASN A 109 0.92 9.59 -4.86
N VAL A 110 0.82 8.29 -4.61
CA VAL A 110 -0.43 7.54 -4.57
C VAL A 110 -0.65 7.08 -3.14
N SER A 111 -1.80 7.43 -2.57
CA SER A 111 -2.20 6.95 -1.25
C SER A 111 -3.54 6.23 -1.30
N GLN A 112 -3.64 5.15 -0.52
CA GLN A 112 -4.81 4.29 -0.42
C GLN A 112 -5.06 3.97 1.05
N GLU A 113 -6.30 4.15 1.48
CA GLU A 113 -6.72 3.67 2.80
C GLU A 113 -6.87 2.14 2.81
N TYR A 114 -6.29 1.50 3.82
CA TYR A 114 -6.42 0.09 4.10
C TYR A 114 -7.12 -0.12 5.44
N SER A 115 -8.28 -0.77 5.42
CA SER A 115 -8.95 -1.25 6.62
C SER A 115 -8.67 -2.74 6.79
N SER A 116 -7.96 -3.08 7.88
CA SER A 116 -7.74 -4.47 8.26
C SER A 116 -8.95 -5.03 8.98
N THR A 117 -9.23 -6.32 8.83
CA THR A 117 -10.32 -6.97 9.58
C THR A 117 -9.83 -7.40 10.97
N LEU A 118 -8.60 -7.91 11.07
CA LEU A 118 -8.07 -8.39 12.36
C LEU A 118 -7.60 -7.27 13.28
N LEU A 119 -6.87 -6.26 12.80
CA LEU A 119 -6.44 -5.19 13.71
C LEU A 119 -7.62 -4.31 14.16
N ASN A 120 -8.69 -4.25 13.37
CA ASN A 120 -9.92 -3.56 13.77
C ASN A 120 -10.59 -4.25 14.98
N LEU A 121 -10.48 -5.58 15.12
CA LEU A 121 -10.93 -6.28 16.33
C LEU A 121 -10.19 -5.81 17.60
N PHE A 122 -8.98 -5.27 17.45
CA PHE A 122 -8.16 -4.69 18.52
C PHE A 122 -8.15 -3.16 18.52
N GLY A 123 -9.06 -2.51 17.80
CA GLY A 123 -9.24 -1.04 17.82
C GLY A 123 -8.38 -0.24 16.84
N ALA A 124 -7.61 -0.87 15.94
CA ALA A 124 -6.91 -0.16 14.87
C ALA A 124 -7.83 -0.04 13.64
N ALA A 125 -8.38 1.16 13.41
CA ALA A 125 -9.46 1.38 12.44
C ALA A 125 -9.01 1.32 10.97
N SER A 126 -7.94 2.02 10.63
CA SER A 126 -7.38 2.03 9.27
C SER A 126 -5.92 2.48 9.25
N MET A 127 -5.21 2.09 8.20
CA MET A 127 -3.83 2.49 7.93
C MET A 127 -3.75 3.04 6.51
N GLN A 128 -2.93 4.07 6.30
CA GLN A 128 -2.69 4.61 4.98
C GLN A 128 -1.48 3.92 4.35
N VAL A 129 -1.65 3.43 3.13
CA VAL A 129 -0.55 2.90 2.30
C VAL A 129 -0.24 3.94 1.25
N SER A 130 1.00 4.42 1.20
CA SER A 130 1.44 5.37 0.20
C SER A 130 2.68 4.86 -0.54
N ALA A 131 2.77 5.24 -1.80
CA ALA A 131 3.94 5.03 -2.65
C ALA A 131 4.18 6.28 -3.49
N THR A 132 5.46 6.62 -3.66
CA THR A 132 5.87 7.76 -4.48
C THR A 132 6.81 7.25 -5.56
N ALA A 133 6.60 7.71 -6.80
CA ALA A 133 7.50 7.48 -7.91
C ALA A 133 7.79 8.80 -8.62
N CYS A 134 8.99 8.93 -9.17
CA CYS A 134 9.37 10.07 -10.00
C CYS A 134 9.91 9.58 -11.32
N ALA A 135 9.62 10.31 -12.39
CA ALA A 135 10.10 10.01 -13.73
C ALA A 135 10.56 11.29 -14.43
N SER A 136 11.58 11.16 -15.25
CA SER A 136 12.12 12.21 -16.10
C SER A 136 11.84 11.90 -17.57
N PRO A 137 11.62 12.91 -18.43
CA PRO A 137 11.46 12.68 -19.86
C PRO A 137 12.77 12.15 -20.45
N ALA A 138 12.73 10.95 -21.03
CA ALA A 138 13.88 10.36 -21.72
C ALA A 138 13.58 10.24 -23.22
N ARG A 139 14.61 10.41 -24.07
CA ARG A 139 14.51 9.99 -25.48
C ARG A 139 14.63 8.47 -25.51
N GLY A 140 13.52 7.80 -25.83
CA GLY A 140 13.55 6.40 -26.28
C GLY A 140 14.08 6.27 -27.69
#